data_AF-A0A1C5GL34-F1
#
_entry.id   AF-A0A1C5GL34-F1
#
_cell.length_a   1.000
_cell.length_b   1.000
_cell.length_c   1.000
_cell.angle_alpha   90.00
_cell.angle_beta   90.00
_cell.angle_gamma   90.00
#
_symmetry.space_group_name_H-M   'P 1'
#
loop_
_entity.id
_entity.type
_entity.pdbx_description
1 polymer ?
#
loop_
_entity_poly.entity_id
_entity_poly.type
_entity_poly.pdbx_seq_one_letter_code
_entity_poly.pdbx_strand_id
1 'polypeptide(L)'
;MEPVAEADGAWRALLDVRHQWWSDHPVFLAAYANPTLRTLFPFATHGTLRFFRTPWSWPDTPVHDLPLISCGGPPYQVISAGYERLIGLAESAEEAADLVVANLPPAR
;
A
#
# COMPACT_ATOMS: atom_id res chain seq x y z
N MET A 1 -8.75 -20.38 -3.00
CA MET A 1 -7.35 -19.97 -3.30
C MET A 1 -6.76 -19.39 -2.03
N GLU A 2 -5.48 -19.59 -1.79
CA GLU A 2 -4.80 -19.01 -0.62
C GLU A 2 -4.81 -17.47 -0.72
N PRO A 3 -5.16 -16.73 0.35
CA PRO A 3 -5.27 -15.26 0.34
C PRO A 3 -4.03 -14.53 -0.19
N VAL A 4 -2.83 -15.08 0.09
CA VAL A 4 -1.54 -14.53 -0.36
C VAL A 4 -1.40 -14.58 -1.89
N ALA A 5 -1.88 -15.65 -2.52
CA ALA A 5 -1.82 -15.77 -3.98
C ALA A 5 -2.76 -14.77 -4.68
N GLU A 6 -3.87 -14.42 -4.03
CA GLU A 6 -4.80 -13.41 -4.51
C GLU A 6 -4.23 -12.00 -4.37
N ALA A 7 -3.60 -11.68 -3.23
CA ALA A 7 -2.90 -10.42 -3.02
C ALA A 7 -1.77 -10.21 -4.05
N ASP A 8 -0.95 -11.25 -4.31
CA ASP A 8 0.09 -11.21 -5.34
C ASP A 8 -0.50 -10.94 -6.74
N GLY A 9 -1.64 -11.55 -7.05
CA GLY A 9 -2.39 -11.28 -8.28
C GLY A 9 -2.86 -9.82 -8.39
N ALA A 10 -3.37 -9.25 -7.29
CA ALA A 10 -3.79 -7.85 -7.25
C ALA A 10 -2.62 -6.87 -7.43
N TRP A 11 -1.45 -7.16 -6.85
CA TRP A 11 -0.23 -6.41 -7.09
C TRP A 11 0.21 -6.43 -8.55
N ARG A 12 0.26 -7.62 -9.15
CA ARG A 12 0.62 -7.75 -10.56
C ARG A 12 -0.35 -7.00 -11.46
N ALA A 13 -1.66 -7.11 -11.19
CA ALA A 13 -2.66 -6.37 -11.93
C ALA A 13 -2.47 -4.85 -11.80
N LEU A 14 -2.18 -4.35 -10.60
CA LEU A 14 -1.93 -2.92 -10.36
C LEU A 14 -0.71 -2.40 -11.12
N LEU A 15 0.38 -3.17 -11.14
CA LEU A 15 1.65 -2.80 -11.80
C LEU A 15 1.59 -3.00 -13.33
N ASP A 16 0.78 -3.93 -13.82
CA ASP A 16 0.65 -4.21 -15.26
C ASP A 16 -0.25 -3.19 -15.99
N VAL A 17 -1.00 -2.34 -15.27
CA VAL A 17 -1.77 -1.25 -15.91
C VAL A 17 -0.81 -0.23 -16.51
N ARG A 18 -0.36 -0.48 -17.73
CA ARG A 18 0.46 0.44 -18.52
C ARG A 18 -0.30 1.76 -18.66
N HIS A 19 0.41 2.88 -18.53
CA HIS A 19 -0.10 4.26 -18.66
C HIS A 19 -0.79 4.88 -17.43
N GLN A 20 -0.80 4.22 -16.26
CA GLN A 20 -1.10 4.91 -15.01
C GLN A 20 0.16 5.60 -14.49
N TRP A 21 0.01 6.71 -13.76
CA TRP A 21 1.17 7.44 -13.21
C TRP A 21 1.94 6.65 -12.14
N TRP A 22 1.36 5.58 -11.59
CA TRP A 22 1.94 4.79 -10.51
C TRP A 22 2.72 3.55 -10.94
N SER A 23 2.58 3.09 -12.19
CA SER A 23 3.06 1.76 -12.59
C SER A 23 4.58 1.57 -12.47
N ASP A 24 5.35 2.65 -12.68
CA ASP A 24 6.80 2.71 -12.49
C ASP A 24 7.22 3.55 -11.27
N HIS A 25 6.27 3.91 -10.40
CA HIS A 25 6.54 4.81 -9.29
C HIS A 25 7.28 4.09 -8.16
N PRO A 26 8.37 4.67 -7.60
CA PRO A 26 9.26 3.97 -6.66
C PRO A 26 8.54 3.43 -5.42
N VAL A 27 7.56 4.16 -4.89
CA VAL A 27 6.70 3.70 -3.77
C VAL A 27 6.00 2.36 -4.06
N PHE A 28 5.51 2.15 -5.28
CA PHE A 28 4.78 0.93 -5.63
C PHE A 28 5.73 -0.24 -5.80
N LEU A 29 6.89 0.00 -6.42
CA LEU A 29 7.93 -1.02 -6.58
C LEU A 29 8.52 -1.44 -5.23
N ALA A 30 8.83 -0.48 -4.36
CA ALA A 30 9.35 -0.74 -3.01
C ALA A 30 8.32 -1.50 -2.15
N ALA A 31 7.06 -1.09 -2.19
CA ALA A 31 6.00 -1.78 -1.46
C ALA A 31 5.78 -3.22 -1.97
N TYR A 32 5.82 -3.44 -3.28
CA TYR A 32 5.73 -4.80 -3.85
C TYR A 32 6.95 -5.67 -3.50
N ALA A 33 8.13 -5.08 -3.40
CA ALA A 33 9.36 -5.79 -3.00
C ALA A 33 9.35 -6.21 -1.52
N ASN A 34 8.59 -5.53 -0.67
CA ASN A 34 8.46 -5.88 0.75
C ASN A 34 7.55 -7.12 0.93
N PRO A 35 8.06 -8.26 1.47
CA PRO A 35 7.29 -9.49 1.58
C PRO A 35 6.02 -9.37 2.42
N THR A 36 6.05 -8.54 3.48
CA THR A 36 4.89 -8.34 4.36
C THR A 36 3.79 -7.58 3.61
N LEU A 37 4.12 -6.46 2.96
CA LEU A 37 3.14 -5.67 2.20
C LEU A 37 2.60 -6.42 0.98
N ARG A 38 3.41 -7.29 0.38
CA ARG A 38 2.98 -8.15 -0.73
C ARG A 38 1.88 -9.15 -0.35
N THR A 39 1.68 -9.43 0.94
CA THR A 39 0.54 -10.23 1.43
C THR A 39 -0.76 -9.44 1.57
N LEU A 40 -0.70 -8.11 1.42
CA LEU A 40 -1.85 -7.21 1.50
C LEU A 40 -2.31 -6.79 0.10
N PHE A 41 -3.59 -6.42 -0.01
CA PHE A 41 -4.20 -5.95 -1.25
C PHE A 41 -3.87 -4.47 -1.46
N PRO A 42 -3.18 -4.10 -2.56
CA PRO A 42 -2.82 -2.72 -2.82
C PRO A 42 -3.98 -1.95 -3.45
N PHE A 43 -4.04 -0.65 -3.18
CA PHE A 43 -5.01 0.23 -3.82
C PHE A 43 -4.40 1.62 -4.05
N ALA A 44 -4.18 1.95 -5.32
CA ALA A 44 -3.72 3.26 -5.75
C ALA A 44 -4.90 4.23 -5.83
N THR A 45 -4.82 5.37 -5.15
CA THR A 45 -5.87 6.39 -5.24
C THR A 45 -5.36 7.77 -4.81
N HIS A 46 -5.74 8.83 -5.53
CA HIS A 46 -5.45 10.23 -5.16
C HIS A 46 -3.99 10.52 -4.77
N GLY A 47 -3.01 9.97 -5.50
CA GLY A 47 -1.60 10.17 -5.14
C GLY A 47 -1.13 9.37 -3.93
N THR A 48 -1.90 8.37 -3.48
CA THR A 48 -1.58 7.52 -2.33
C THR A 48 -1.58 6.04 -2.69
N LEU A 49 -0.78 5.27 -1.97
CA LEU A 49 -0.84 3.81 -1.94
C LEU A 49 -1.42 3.36 -0.60
N ARG A 50 -2.57 2.70 -0.67
CA ARG A 50 -3.27 2.10 0.48
C ARG A 50 -3.14 0.59 0.46
N PHE A 51 -3.32 -0.02 1.62
CA PHE A 51 -3.28 -1.47 1.80
C PHE A 51 -4.55 -1.95 2.49
N PHE A 52 -5.02 -3.13 2.11
CA PHE A 52 -6.17 -3.79 2.70
C PHE A 52 -5.86 -5.26 3.01
N ARG A 53 -6.56 -5.83 4.00
CA ARG A 53 -6.44 -7.26 4.35
C ARG A 53 -7.29 -8.17 3.48
N THR A 54 -8.31 -7.61 2.84
CA THR A 54 -9.24 -8.32 1.95
C THR A 54 -9.31 -7.61 0.61
N PRO A 55 -9.64 -8.32 -0.48
CA PRO A 55 -9.83 -7.69 -1.78
C PRO A 55 -11.02 -6.72 -1.74
N TRP A 56 -10.99 -5.74 -2.63
CA TRP A 56 -12.13 -4.82 -2.81
C TRP A 56 -13.28 -5.52 -3.52
N SER A 57 -14.45 -5.61 -2.91
CA SER A 57 -15.62 -6.31 -3.45
C SER A 57 -16.88 -5.44 -3.36
N TRP A 58 -17.24 -4.73 -4.42
CA TRP A 58 -18.47 -3.92 -4.43
C TRP A 58 -19.72 -4.80 -4.17
N PRO A 59 -20.66 -4.40 -3.27
CA PRO A 59 -20.77 -3.11 -2.60
C PRO A 59 -20.00 -2.99 -1.27
N ASP A 60 -19.41 -4.08 -0.78
CA ASP A 60 -18.68 -4.12 0.48
C ASP A 60 -17.32 -3.44 0.37
N THR A 61 -17.19 -2.29 1.00
CA THR A 61 -15.92 -1.57 1.08
C THR A 61 -15.06 -2.21 2.18
N PRO A 62 -13.83 -2.67 1.86
CA PRO A 62 -12.91 -3.20 2.85
C PRO A 62 -12.63 -2.19 3.97
N VAL A 63 -12.42 -2.70 5.18
CA VAL A 63 -12.04 -1.86 6.31
C VAL A 63 -10.68 -1.22 6.04
N HIS A 64 -10.62 0.10 6.12
CA HIS A 64 -9.38 0.85 5.98
C HIS A 64 -8.73 1.08 7.35
N ASP A 65 -8.14 0.03 7.91
CA ASP A 65 -7.49 0.01 9.23
C ASP A 65 -5.95 0.03 9.16
N LEU A 66 -5.37 0.08 7.95
CA LEU A 66 -3.92 0.05 7.74
C LEU A 66 -3.35 1.45 7.42
N PRO A 67 -2.08 1.71 7.75
CA PRO A 67 -1.37 2.89 7.28
C PRO A 67 -1.29 2.96 5.75
N LEU A 68 -1.08 4.17 5.22
CA LEU A 68 -0.92 4.45 3.79
C LEU A 68 0.31 5.31 3.53
N ILE A 69 0.76 5.32 2.28
CA ILE A 69 1.88 6.15 1.82
C ILE A 69 1.34 7.24 0.89
N SER A 70 1.72 8.50 1.14
CA SER A 70 1.56 9.60 0.19
C SER A 70 2.74 9.60 -0.79
N CYS A 71 2.44 9.50 -2.08
CA CYS A 71 3.44 9.32 -3.14
C CYS A 71 4.12 10.63 -3.59
N GLY A 72 3.73 11.78 -3.04
CA GLY A 72 4.23 13.10 -3.47
C GLY A 72 5.63 13.51 -3.01
N GLY A 73 6.46 12.57 -2.54
CA GLY A 73 7.80 12.81 -2.00
C GLY A 73 8.94 12.72 -3.03
N PRO A 74 10.21 12.66 -2.55
CA PRO A 74 10.64 12.74 -1.15
C PRO A 74 10.53 14.16 -0.53
N PRO A 75 10.31 14.27 0.79
CA PRO A 75 10.06 13.17 1.72
C PRO A 75 8.65 12.56 1.51
N TYR A 76 8.56 11.24 1.52
CA TYR A 76 7.29 10.50 1.48
C TYR A 76 6.64 10.55 2.86
N GLN A 77 5.31 10.73 2.90
CA GLN A 77 4.57 10.75 4.15
C GLN A 77 3.91 9.40 4.39
N VAL A 78 4.07 8.84 5.58
CA VAL A 78 3.31 7.68 6.04
C VAL A 78 2.24 8.15 7.01
N ILE A 79 0.99 7.81 6.71
CA ILE A 79 -0.19 8.34 7.41
C ILE A 79 -0.97 7.16 7.96
N SER A 80 -1.53 7.31 9.16
CA SER A 80 -2.39 6.29 9.76
C SER A 80 -3.66 6.05 8.94
N ALA A 81 -4.33 4.95 9.25
CA ALA A 81 -5.67 4.67 8.79
C ALA A 81 -6.59 5.90 8.94
N GLY A 82 -7.46 6.11 7.95
CA GLY A 82 -8.45 7.21 7.97
C GLY A 82 -7.87 8.61 7.76
N TYR A 83 -6.57 8.74 7.43
CA TYR A 83 -5.87 10.02 7.35
C TYR A 83 -5.80 10.79 8.68
N GLU A 84 -5.91 10.08 9.81
CA GLU A 84 -6.05 10.72 11.12
C GLU A 84 -4.75 11.37 11.63
N ARG A 85 -3.59 10.78 11.34
CA ARG A 85 -2.30 11.22 11.88
C ARG A 85 -1.13 10.90 10.96
N LEU A 86 -0.17 11.81 10.86
CA LEU A 86 1.15 11.52 10.31
C LEU A 86 1.92 10.56 11.23
N ILE A 87 2.32 9.39 10.71
CA ILE A 87 3.17 8.42 11.41
C ILE A 87 4.64 8.86 11.31
N GLY A 88 5.06 9.30 10.13
CA GLY A 88 6.42 9.79 9.93
C GLY A 88 6.70 10.17 8.48
N LEU A 89 7.92 10.63 8.27
CA LEU A 89 8.48 11.00 6.96
C LEU A 89 9.58 9.99 6.61
N ALA A 90 9.72 9.71 5.32
CA ALA A 90 10.73 8.81 4.77
C ALA A 90 11.44 9.48 3.59
N GLU A 91 12.76 9.38 3.53
CA GLU A 91 13.57 10.00 2.47
C GLU A 91 13.65 9.10 1.23
N SER A 92 13.30 7.82 1.36
CA SER A 92 13.20 6.85 0.27
C SER A 92 11.87 6.09 0.27
N ALA A 93 11.56 5.45 -0.86
CA ALA A 93 10.35 4.63 -0.99
C ALA A 93 10.41 3.37 -0.14
N GLU A 94 11.61 2.79 0.01
CA GLU A 94 11.92 1.64 0.83
C GLU A 94 11.70 1.97 2.31
N GLU A 95 12.22 3.11 2.78
CA GLU A 95 11.96 3.59 4.15
C GLU A 95 10.47 3.82 4.41
N ALA A 96 9.73 4.33 3.42
CA ALA A 96 8.29 4.52 3.55
C ALA A 96 7.56 3.17 3.69
N ALA A 97 7.95 2.16 2.90
CA ALA A 97 7.40 0.81 2.98
C ALA A 97 7.72 0.16 4.34
N ASP A 98 8.96 0.28 4.83
CA ASP A 98 9.37 -0.25 6.13
C ASP A 98 8.64 0.44 7.28
N LEU A 99 8.42 1.75 7.19
CA LEU A 99 7.68 2.50 8.18
C LEU A 99 6.20 2.09 8.23
N VAL A 100 5.58 1.74 7.10
CA VAL A 100 4.24 1.14 7.09
C VAL A 100 4.26 -0.20 7.83
N VAL A 101 5.20 -1.10 7.49
CA VAL A 101 5.31 -2.43 8.11
C VAL A 101 5.49 -2.33 9.62
N ALA A 102 6.36 -1.43 10.08
CA ALA A 102 6.62 -1.19 11.49
C ALA A 102 5.38 -0.69 12.27
N ASN A 103 4.39 -0.12 11.56
CA ASN A 103 3.17 0.44 12.15
C ASN A 103 1.91 -0.33 11.75
N LEU A 104 2.04 -1.55 11.22
CA LEU A 104 0.88 -2.39 10.97
C LEU A 104 0.22 -2.80 12.29
N PRO A 105 -1.11 -2.67 12.42
CA PRO A 105 -1.81 -3.25 13.55
C PRO A 105 -1.70 -4.79 13.51
N PRO A 106 -1.80 -5.46 14.68
CA PRO A 106 -1.79 -6.91 14.76
C PRO A 106 -2.75 -7.56 13.77
N ALA A 107 -2.38 -8.72 13.22
CA ALA A 107 -3.31 -9.52 12.43
C ALA A 107 -4.52 -9.90 13.31
N ARG A 108 -5.73 -9.76 12.77
CA ARG A 108 -6.98 -10.06 13.45
C ARG A 108 -7.48 -11.45 13.10
#